data_AF-A0A355SFV4-F1
#
_entry.id   AF-A0A355SFV4-F1
#
_cell.length_a   1.000
_cell.length_b   1.000
_cell.length_c   1.000
_cell.angle_alpha   90.00
_cell.angle_beta   90.00
_cell.angle_gamma   90.00
#
_symmetry.space_group_name_H-M   'P 1'
#
loop_
_entity.id
_entity.type
_entity.pdbx_description
1 polymer ?
#
loop_
_entity_poly.entity_id
_entity_poly.type
_entity_poly.pdbx_seq_one_letter_code
_entity_poly.pdbx_strand_id
1 'polypeptide(L)'
;MLKEFGFDVNFKPMDGGVIWKYLNSSDFMIGCSFLGGSSAYNTPWEAFNNIYSSSAARTGLPVLKEGEDRIMKDPVTNKEYNVTQMLLKLFNSTDDKEIKQLTEDFMTLTNDLCLYMPVIEKASCLRIYDQTLSLPEGIPDKIQKDYYYFGDINTALAKMIKDGQLYFTE
;
A
#
# COMPACT_ATOMS: atom_id res chain seq x y z
N MET A 1 23.93 3.73 10.34
CA MET A 1 22.69 4.16 11.03
C MET A 1 22.25 3.21 12.16
N LEU A 2 21.54 2.08 11.95
CA LEU A 2 21.04 1.26 13.09
C LEU A 2 22.15 0.77 14.06
N LYS A 3 23.30 0.35 13.54
CA LYS A 3 24.47 0.01 14.37
C LYS A 3 25.02 1.18 15.19
N GLU A 4 24.94 2.41 14.68
CA GLU A 4 25.37 3.62 15.41
C GLU A 4 24.45 3.93 16.59
N PHE A 5 23.17 3.56 16.48
CA PHE A 5 22.20 3.64 17.59
C PHE A 5 22.27 2.45 18.55
N GLY A 6 23.27 1.56 18.39
CA GLY A 6 23.51 0.43 19.30
C GLY A 6 22.72 -0.85 19.00
N PHE A 7 22.02 -0.93 17.85
CA PHE A 7 21.35 -2.17 17.45
C PHE A 7 22.33 -3.18 16.84
N ASP A 8 22.29 -4.42 17.32
CA ASP A 8 23.00 -5.54 16.71
C ASP A 8 22.23 -6.06 15.49
N VAL A 9 22.54 -5.50 14.32
CA VAL A 9 21.88 -5.85 13.05
C VAL A 9 22.88 -6.32 12.01
N ASN A 10 22.49 -7.34 11.24
CA ASN A 10 23.25 -7.79 10.08
C ASN A 10 22.33 -7.85 8.84
N PHE A 11 22.79 -7.29 7.73
CA PHE A 11 22.06 -7.35 6.48
C PHE A 11 22.20 -8.75 5.87
N LYS A 12 21.06 -9.39 5.59
CA LYS A 12 21.01 -10.70 4.93
C LYS A 12 20.37 -10.54 3.55
N PRO A 13 21.14 -10.55 2.45
CA PRO A 13 20.54 -10.58 1.12
C PRO A 13 19.81 -11.90 0.94
N MET A 14 18.62 -11.84 0.37
CA MET A 14 17.80 -13.01 0.06
C MET A 14 17.36 -12.96 -1.40
N ASP A 15 17.22 -14.14 -1.99
CA ASP A 15 16.61 -14.27 -3.31
C ASP A 15 15.13 -13.81 -3.28
N GLY A 16 14.68 -13.22 -4.38
CA GLY A 16 13.33 -12.67 -4.51
C GLY A 16 12.21 -13.71 -4.35
N GLY A 17 12.45 -14.98 -4.66
CA GLY A 17 11.50 -16.07 -4.43
C GLY A 17 11.44 -16.51 -2.96
N VAL A 18 12.49 -16.25 -2.19
CA VAL A 18 12.62 -16.68 -0.79
C VAL A 18 12.20 -15.56 0.18
N ILE A 19 12.47 -14.30 -0.17
CA ILE A 19 12.22 -13.16 0.72
C ILE A 19 10.75 -13.06 1.13
N TRP A 20 9.80 -13.32 0.23
CA TRP A 20 8.38 -13.24 0.56
C TRP A 20 7.92 -14.31 1.54
N LYS A 21 8.46 -15.53 1.41
CA LYS A 21 8.19 -16.60 2.38
C LYS A 21 8.78 -16.23 3.75
N TYR A 22 9.98 -15.66 3.77
CA TYR A 22 10.62 -15.19 5.00
C TYR A 22 9.81 -14.08 5.68
N LEU A 23 9.47 -13.00 4.96
CA LEU A 23 8.71 -11.86 5.49
C LEU A 23 7.27 -12.19 5.90
N ASN A 24 6.72 -13.32 5.46
CA ASN A 24 5.40 -13.80 5.86
C ASN A 24 5.48 -14.90 6.94
N SER A 25 6.67 -15.23 7.46
CA SER A 25 6.86 -16.24 8.51
C SER A 25 6.89 -15.62 9.91
N SER A 26 6.88 -16.43 10.96
CA SER A 26 7.16 -15.95 12.32
C SER A 26 8.63 -15.58 12.56
N ASP A 27 9.52 -15.93 11.62
CA ASP A 27 10.97 -15.93 11.83
C ASP A 27 11.65 -14.66 11.29
N PHE A 28 10.88 -13.75 10.67
CA PHE A 28 11.44 -12.47 10.25
C PHE A 28 11.63 -11.54 11.45
N MET A 29 12.73 -10.80 11.45
CA MET A 29 12.99 -9.76 12.45
C MET A 29 12.64 -8.38 11.89
N ILE A 30 13.31 -7.98 10.81
CA ILE A 30 13.09 -6.72 10.10
C ILE A 30 13.27 -6.98 8.61
N GLY A 31 12.36 -6.44 7.79
CA GLY A 31 12.42 -6.55 6.34
C GLY A 31 12.11 -5.23 5.65
N CYS A 32 12.77 -4.99 4.53
CA CYS A 32 12.37 -3.92 3.61
C CYS A 32 11.37 -4.50 2.61
N SER A 33 10.11 -4.07 2.71
CA SER A 33 9.03 -4.45 1.80
C SER A 33 8.31 -3.20 1.31
N PHE A 34 7.61 -3.33 0.19
CA PHE A 34 6.59 -2.36 -0.19
C PHE A 34 5.36 -2.58 0.70
N LEU A 35 4.90 -1.51 1.34
CA LEU A 35 3.71 -1.44 2.19
C LEU A 35 2.94 -0.17 1.81
N GLY A 36 1.62 -0.18 1.99
CA GLY A 36 0.78 0.98 1.67
C GLY A 36 0.65 1.28 0.17
N GLY A 37 0.90 0.29 -0.69
CA GLY A 37 0.79 0.47 -2.14
C GLY A 37 -0.65 0.76 -2.58
N SER A 38 -0.82 1.72 -3.49
CA SER A 38 -2.09 2.01 -4.17
C SER A 38 -1.93 1.91 -5.68
N SER A 39 -1.86 0.68 -6.18
CA SER A 39 -1.67 0.40 -7.60
C SER A 39 -2.87 0.76 -8.48
N ALA A 40 -4.09 0.69 -7.95
CA ALA A 40 -5.31 1.03 -8.66
C ALA A 40 -5.74 2.48 -8.45
N TYR A 41 -4.90 3.31 -7.81
CA TYR A 41 -5.20 4.70 -7.43
C TYR A 41 -6.47 4.88 -6.57
N ASN A 42 -6.93 3.82 -5.89
CA ASN A 42 -8.07 3.91 -4.98
C ASN A 42 -7.62 4.39 -3.58
N THR A 43 -6.98 5.56 -3.55
CA THR A 43 -6.49 6.19 -2.33
C THR A 43 -7.63 6.85 -1.57
N PRO A 44 -7.68 6.78 -0.22
CA PRO A 44 -6.69 6.17 0.67
C PRO A 44 -6.98 4.71 1.02
N TRP A 45 -8.12 4.16 0.60
CA TRP A 45 -8.54 2.81 0.95
C TRP A 45 -7.48 1.74 0.62
N GLU A 46 -6.94 1.76 -0.60
CA GLU A 46 -6.03 0.71 -1.08
C GLU A 46 -4.75 0.64 -0.24
N ALA A 47 -4.23 1.80 0.18
CA ALA A 47 -3.06 1.88 1.04
C ALA A 47 -3.31 1.24 2.41
N PHE A 48 -4.43 1.59 3.07
CA PHE A 48 -4.76 1.00 4.37
C PHE A 48 -5.16 -0.47 4.26
N ASN A 49 -5.88 -0.87 3.21
CA ASN A 49 -6.18 -2.26 2.94
C ASN A 49 -4.89 -3.08 2.73
N ASN A 50 -3.90 -2.51 2.04
CA ASN A 50 -2.60 -3.15 1.89
C ASN A 50 -1.90 -3.35 3.24
N ILE A 51 -1.91 -2.36 4.13
CA ILE A 51 -1.23 -2.41 5.45
C ILE A 51 -1.92 -3.40 6.40
N TYR A 52 -3.24 -3.33 6.52
CA TYR A 52 -4.02 -4.04 7.54
C TYR A 52 -4.57 -5.39 7.09
N SER A 53 -4.62 -5.65 5.79
CA SER A 53 -5.14 -6.90 5.22
C SER A 53 -4.07 -7.60 4.38
N SER A 54 -3.78 -7.10 3.17
CA SER A 54 -2.95 -7.85 2.20
C SER A 54 -1.50 -8.10 2.65
N SER A 55 -0.95 -7.20 3.47
CA SER A 55 0.41 -7.28 4.01
C SER A 55 0.44 -7.45 5.52
N ALA A 56 -0.68 -7.85 6.14
CA ALA A 56 -0.82 -7.97 7.60
C ALA A 56 0.31 -8.80 8.25
N ALA A 57 0.68 -9.92 7.64
CA ALA A 57 1.78 -10.77 8.15
C ALA A 57 3.12 -10.01 8.21
N ARG A 58 3.39 -9.13 7.23
CA ARG A 58 4.63 -8.36 7.11
C ARG A 58 4.69 -7.17 8.06
N THR A 59 3.53 -6.71 8.51
CA THR A 59 3.39 -5.66 9.54
C THR A 59 3.27 -6.27 10.94
N GLY A 60 3.47 -7.59 11.08
CA GLY A 60 3.40 -8.29 12.36
C GLY A 60 1.98 -8.46 12.91
N LEU A 61 0.96 -8.13 12.12
CA LEU A 61 -0.43 -8.30 12.50
C LEU A 61 -0.82 -9.79 12.43
N PRO A 62 -1.63 -10.29 13.38
CA PRO A 62 -2.05 -11.67 13.40
C PRO A 62 -2.90 -12.02 12.17
N VAL A 63 -2.76 -13.27 11.72
CA VAL A 63 -3.61 -13.87 10.70
C VAL A 63 -5.00 -14.09 11.29
N LEU A 64 -6.01 -13.59 10.60
CA LEU A 64 -7.41 -13.77 10.97
C LEU A 64 -7.96 -15.03 10.30
N LYS A 65 -8.93 -15.69 10.95
CA LYS A 65 -9.74 -16.69 10.25
C LYS A 65 -10.74 -16.01 9.33
N GLU A 66 -11.23 -16.76 8.36
CA GLU A 66 -12.28 -16.28 7.47
C GLU A 66 -13.51 -15.83 8.27
N GLY A 67 -13.99 -14.62 7.97
CA GLY A 67 -15.14 -14.00 8.66
C GLY A 67 -14.82 -13.29 9.97
N GLU A 68 -13.57 -13.30 10.46
CA GLU A 68 -13.18 -12.55 11.66
C GLU A 68 -12.86 -11.08 11.35
N ASP A 69 -13.32 -10.18 12.23
CA ASP A 69 -12.97 -8.76 12.18
C ASP A 69 -11.61 -8.50 12.85
N ARG A 70 -10.84 -7.58 12.27
CA ARG A 70 -9.62 -7.06 12.88
C ARG A 70 -9.98 -5.99 13.90
N ILE A 71 -10.04 -6.36 15.18
CA ILE A 71 -10.20 -5.42 16.28
C ILE A 71 -8.83 -5.04 16.82
N MET A 72 -8.52 -3.74 16.81
CA MET A 72 -7.26 -3.19 17.28
C MET A 72 -7.51 -2.18 18.38
N LYS A 73 -6.73 -2.25 19.46
CA LYS A 73 -6.74 -1.24 20.49
C LYS A 73 -5.54 -0.31 20.29
N ASP A 74 -5.81 0.98 20.20
CA ASP A 74 -4.78 2.00 20.14
C ASP A 74 -4.00 2.02 21.47
N PRO A 75 -2.66 1.88 21.44
CA PRO A 75 -1.84 1.84 22.65
C PRO A 75 -1.72 3.20 23.35
N VAL A 76 -1.96 4.31 22.66
CA VAL A 76 -1.86 5.68 23.18
C VAL A 76 -3.23 6.12 23.71
N THR A 77 -4.27 6.06 22.88
CA THR A 77 -5.59 6.58 23.25
C THR A 77 -6.48 5.56 23.98
N ASN A 78 -6.12 4.27 23.97
CA ASN A 78 -6.95 3.15 24.42
C ASN A 78 -8.27 2.98 23.64
N LYS A 79 -8.50 3.75 22.57
CA LYS A 79 -9.68 3.60 21.71
C LYS A 79 -9.60 2.25 20.98
N GLU A 80 -10.73 1.56 20.93
CA GLU A 80 -10.87 0.34 20.15
C GLU A 80 -11.37 0.69 18.75
N TYR A 81 -10.74 0.08 17.75
CA TYR A 81 -11.00 0.27 16.35
C TYR A 81 -11.35 -1.08 15.72
N ASN A 82 -12.51 -1.17 15.09
CA ASN A 82 -12.83 -2.27 14.18
C ASN A 82 -12.31 -1.94 12.78
N VAL A 83 -11.06 -2.31 12.52
CA VAL A 83 -10.34 -2.00 11.27
C VAL A 83 -11.03 -2.62 10.05
N THR A 84 -11.58 -3.83 10.18
CA THR A 84 -12.32 -4.47 9.07
C THR A 84 -13.53 -3.61 8.66
N GLN A 85 -14.34 -3.19 9.62
CA GLN A 85 -15.50 -2.35 9.34
C GLN A 85 -15.11 -0.95 8.86
N MET A 86 -14.02 -0.37 9.39
CA MET A 86 -13.50 0.90 8.89
C MET A 86 -13.04 0.81 7.43
N LEU A 87 -12.36 -0.26 7.03
CA LEU A 87 -11.94 -0.48 5.64
C LEU A 87 -13.16 -0.64 4.72
N LEU A 88 -14.18 -1.40 5.15
CA LEU A 88 -15.42 -1.55 4.40
C LEU A 88 -16.15 -0.21 4.24
N LYS A 89 -16.23 0.60 5.29
CA LYS A 89 -16.82 1.94 5.22
C LYS A 89 -16.04 2.86 4.30
N LEU A 90 -14.70 2.89 4.43
CA LEU A 90 -13.85 3.73 3.60
C LEU A 90 -13.94 3.36 2.11
N PHE A 91 -14.14 2.08 1.80
CA PHE A 91 -14.34 1.63 0.41
C PHE A 91 -15.67 2.09 -0.20
N ASN A 92 -16.74 2.08 0.61
CA ASN A 92 -18.10 2.33 0.12
C ASN A 92 -18.57 3.79 0.31
N SER A 93 -17.83 4.59 1.08
CA SER A 93 -18.23 5.96 1.38
C SER A 93 -18.04 6.89 0.18
N THR A 94 -19.00 7.80 0.00
CA THR A 94 -18.96 8.90 -0.97
C THR A 94 -19.02 10.27 -0.28
N ASP A 95 -19.05 10.31 1.06
CA ASP A 95 -19.04 11.53 1.85
C ASP A 95 -17.61 11.92 2.21
N ASP A 96 -17.13 13.04 1.66
CA ASP A 96 -15.80 13.59 1.91
C ASP A 96 -15.49 13.76 3.41
N LYS A 97 -16.48 14.10 4.23
CA LYS A 97 -16.27 14.27 5.69
C LYS A 97 -16.02 12.92 6.36
N GLU A 98 -16.78 11.90 5.98
CA GLU A 98 -16.60 10.56 6.51
C GLU A 98 -15.27 9.96 6.05
N ILE A 99 -14.94 10.09 4.75
CA ILE A 99 -13.66 9.65 4.18
C ILE A 99 -12.51 10.31 4.94
N LYS A 100 -12.57 11.62 5.16
CA LYS A 100 -11.54 12.35 5.92
C LYS A 100 -11.41 11.82 7.34
N GLN A 101 -12.52 11.67 8.07
CA GLN A 101 -12.50 11.20 9.45
C GLN A 101 -11.95 9.76 9.57
N LEU A 102 -12.37 8.86 8.68
CA LEU A 102 -11.84 7.48 8.62
C LEU A 102 -10.34 7.47 8.31
N THR A 103 -9.91 8.33 7.39
CA THR A 103 -8.49 8.47 7.05
C THR A 103 -7.67 8.95 8.25
N GLU A 104 -8.14 9.97 8.98
CA GLU A 104 -7.48 10.48 10.18
C GLU A 104 -7.41 9.42 11.30
N ASP A 105 -8.48 8.64 11.48
CA ASP A 105 -8.51 7.52 12.43
C ASP A 105 -7.49 6.43 12.03
N PHE A 106 -7.40 6.08 10.75
CA PHE A 106 -6.38 5.15 10.26
C PHE A 106 -4.96 5.68 10.42
N MET A 107 -4.73 6.97 10.15
CA MET A 107 -3.41 7.60 10.32
C MET A 107 -2.99 7.57 11.78
N THR A 108 -3.89 7.93 12.70
CA THR A 108 -3.65 7.91 14.15
C THR A 108 -3.29 6.50 14.61
N LEU A 109 -4.17 5.52 14.34
CA LEU A 109 -3.95 4.14 14.74
C LEU A 109 -2.66 3.55 14.16
N THR A 110 -2.36 3.82 12.89
CA THR A 110 -1.15 3.29 12.23
C THR A 110 0.12 3.86 12.84
N ASN A 111 0.13 5.15 13.15
CA ASN A 111 1.27 5.82 13.78
C ASN A 111 1.48 5.32 15.20
N ASP A 112 0.40 5.23 15.99
CA ASP A 112 0.46 4.83 17.40
C ASP A 112 0.84 3.35 17.56
N LEU A 113 0.45 2.49 16.61
CA LEU A 113 0.90 1.09 16.56
C LEU A 113 2.34 0.94 16.05
N CYS A 114 2.88 1.94 15.34
CA CYS A 114 4.21 1.88 14.70
C CYS A 114 4.41 0.60 13.85
N LEU A 115 3.40 0.24 13.05
CA LEU A 115 3.39 -1.03 12.29
C LEU A 115 4.54 -1.17 11.28
N TYR A 116 5.05 -0.05 10.78
CA TYR A 116 6.19 0.01 9.87
C TYR A 116 6.85 1.38 9.95
N MET A 117 8.09 1.46 9.47
CA MET A 117 8.83 2.72 9.35
C MET A 117 8.84 3.15 7.88
N PRO A 118 8.12 4.22 7.49
CA PRO A 118 8.20 4.74 6.13
C PRO A 118 9.60 5.34 5.90
N VAL A 119 10.28 4.89 4.85
CA VAL A 119 11.63 5.37 4.50
C VAL A 119 11.60 6.28 3.27
N ILE A 120 10.91 5.83 2.21
CA ILE A 120 10.74 6.58 0.97
C ILE A 120 9.39 6.21 0.33
N GLU A 121 8.82 7.14 -0.43
CA GLU A 121 7.80 6.82 -1.42
C GLU A 121 8.47 6.35 -2.70
N LYS A 122 8.01 5.22 -3.24
CA LYS A 122 8.58 4.65 -4.47
C LYS A 122 7.64 4.87 -5.64
N ALA A 123 8.16 5.47 -6.71
CA ALA A 123 7.54 5.41 -8.02
C ALA A 123 7.87 4.08 -8.73
N SER A 124 6.93 3.51 -9.48
CA SER A 124 7.24 2.40 -10.38
C SER A 124 8.10 2.91 -11.53
N CYS A 125 9.36 2.45 -11.57
CA CYS A 125 10.24 2.74 -12.68
C CYS A 125 9.75 1.95 -13.90
N LEU A 126 9.05 2.60 -14.83
CA LEU A 126 8.81 2.05 -16.16
C LEU A 126 9.92 2.52 -17.09
N ARG A 127 10.54 1.58 -17.81
CA ARG A 127 11.42 1.88 -18.93
C ARG A 127 10.78 1.31 -20.19
N ILE A 128 10.25 2.18 -21.04
CA ILE A 128 9.81 1.78 -22.38
C ILE A 128 11.03 1.84 -23.29
N TYR A 129 11.43 0.70 -23.85
CA TYR A 129 12.42 0.68 -24.93
C TYR A 129 11.68 0.70 -26.26
N ASP A 130 11.32 1.90 -26.68
CA ASP A 130 10.76 2.18 -28.00
C ASP A 130 11.46 3.43 -28.53
N GLN A 131 12.26 3.27 -29.59
CA GLN A 131 13.02 4.37 -30.19
C GLN A 131 12.12 5.44 -30.84
N THR A 132 10.84 5.13 -31.03
CA THR A 132 9.84 6.03 -31.62
C THR A 132 8.96 6.72 -30.58
N LEU A 133 9.00 6.27 -29.33
CA LEU A 133 8.20 6.83 -28.24
C LEU A 133 8.98 7.92 -27.49
N SER A 134 8.42 9.14 -27.43
CA SER A 134 8.97 10.24 -26.66
C SER A 134 8.00 10.61 -25.53
N LEU A 135 8.42 10.45 -24.28
CA LEU A 135 7.65 10.86 -23.10
C LEU A 135 8.00 12.30 -22.71
N PRO A 136 7.03 13.08 -22.20
CA PRO A 136 7.32 14.37 -21.59
C PRO A 136 8.17 14.17 -20.32
N GLU A 137 9.11 15.08 -20.06
CA GLU A 137 9.94 15.04 -18.85
C GLU A 137 9.06 15.13 -17.59
N GLY A 138 9.38 14.28 -16.59
CA GLY A 138 8.76 14.36 -15.28
C GLY A 138 9.16 15.65 -14.55
N ILE A 139 8.19 16.30 -13.92
CA ILE A 139 8.41 17.50 -13.09
C ILE A 139 8.76 17.06 -11.66
N PRO A 140 9.91 17.48 -11.09
CA PRO A 140 10.26 17.21 -9.71
C PRO A 140 9.17 17.65 -8.71
N ASP A 141 9.00 16.90 -7.62
CA ASP A 141 8.06 17.17 -6.52
C ASP A 141 6.58 17.33 -6.93
N LYS A 142 6.21 16.80 -8.10
CA LYS A 142 4.83 16.68 -8.56
C LYS A 142 4.48 15.22 -8.77
N ILE A 143 3.30 14.82 -8.28
CA ILE A 143 2.74 13.50 -8.59
C ILE A 143 2.60 13.41 -10.11
N GLN A 144 3.38 12.52 -10.72
CA GLN A 144 3.29 12.24 -12.14
C GLN A 144 2.07 11.35 -12.37
N LYS A 145 1.09 11.90 -13.09
CA LYS A 145 -0.12 11.20 -13.52
C LYS A 145 -0.14 11.12 -15.03
N ASP A 146 0.81 10.40 -15.60
CA ASP A 146 0.85 10.16 -17.05
C ASP A 146 0.71 8.67 -17.31
N TYR A 147 -0.17 8.36 -18.26
CA TYR A 147 -0.63 7.03 -18.67
C TYR A 147 0.50 6.07 -19.08
N TYR A 148 1.68 6.59 -19.43
CA TYR A 148 2.83 5.76 -19.75
C TYR A 148 3.73 5.47 -18.57
N TYR A 149 3.52 6.04 -17.38
CA TYR A 149 4.42 5.80 -16.25
C TYR A 149 4.00 4.64 -15.35
N PHE A 150 2.77 4.12 -15.49
CA PHE A 150 2.26 3.00 -14.71
C PHE A 150 1.36 2.09 -15.56
N GLY A 151 1.66 0.79 -15.60
CA GLY A 151 0.90 -0.20 -16.36
C GLY A 151 0.11 -1.12 -15.42
N ASP A 152 -1.10 -0.72 -15.09
CA ASP A 152 -2.06 -1.51 -14.32
C ASP A 152 -3.28 -1.91 -15.18
N ILE A 153 -4.25 -2.59 -14.57
CA ILE A 153 -5.48 -3.01 -15.23
C ILE A 153 -6.23 -1.81 -15.83
N ASN A 154 -6.13 -0.63 -15.23
CA ASN A 154 -6.75 0.59 -15.75
C ASN A 154 -6.13 1.01 -17.08
N THR A 155 -4.82 0.79 -17.25
CA THR A 155 -4.11 1.05 -18.51
C THR A 155 -4.53 0.10 -19.63
N ALA A 156 -4.77 -1.18 -19.29
CA ALA A 156 -5.32 -2.15 -20.24
C ALA A 156 -6.77 -1.81 -20.61
N LEU A 157 -7.62 -1.53 -19.61
CA LEU A 157 -9.02 -1.14 -19.80
C LEU A 157 -9.14 0.14 -20.63
N ALA A 158 -8.32 1.17 -20.37
CA ALA A 158 -8.34 2.41 -21.13
C ALA A 158 -7.90 2.22 -22.60
N LYS A 159 -6.90 1.37 -22.86
CA LYS A 159 -6.51 1.00 -24.23
C LYS A 159 -7.63 0.25 -24.95
N MET A 160 -8.25 -0.71 -24.27
CA MET A 160 -9.40 -1.45 -24.81
C MET A 160 -10.60 -0.53 -25.07
N ILE A 161 -10.86 0.47 -24.24
CA ILE A 161 -11.90 1.49 -24.50
C ILE A 161 -11.53 2.35 -25.71
N LYS A 162 -10.28 2.83 -25.78
CA LYS A 162 -9.78 3.63 -26.92
C LYS A 162 -9.82 2.86 -28.24
N ASP A 163 -9.50 1.58 -28.21
CA ASP A 163 -9.47 0.70 -29.38
C ASP A 163 -10.87 0.12 -29.71
N GLY A 164 -11.92 0.56 -29.00
CA GLY A 164 -13.31 0.15 -29.24
C GLY A 164 -13.62 -1.32 -28.86
N GLN A 165 -12.75 -1.95 -28.07
CA GLN A 165 -12.90 -3.32 -27.58
C GLN A 165 -13.72 -3.42 -26.30
N LEU A 166 -13.84 -2.32 -25.55
CA LEU A 166 -14.71 -2.13 -24.40
C LEU A 166 -15.51 -0.84 -24.58
N TYR A 167 -16.77 -0.84 -24.16
CA TYR A 167 -17.63 0.34 -24.21
C TYR A 167 -18.55 0.36 -22.99
N PHE A 168 -18.92 1.56 -22.54
CA PHE A 168 -19.92 1.72 -21.49
C PHE A 168 -21.32 1.41 -22.05
N THR A 169 -22.15 0.74 -21.28
CA THR A 169 -23.50 0.29 -21.69
C THR A 169 -24.62 1.21 -21.20
N GLU A 170 -24.29 2.37 -20.63
CA GLU A 170 -25.23 3.38 -20.14
C GLU A 170 -24.79 4.79 -20.55
#